data_AF-A0A957U4M7-F1
#
_entry.id   AF-A0A957U4M7-F1
#
_cell.length_a   1.000
_cell.length_b   1.000
_cell.length_c   1.000
_cell.angle_alpha   90.00
_cell.angle_beta   90.00
_cell.angle_gamma   90.00
#
_symmetry.space_group_name_H-M   'P 1'
#
loop_
_entity.id
_entity.type
_entity.pdbx_description
1 polymer ?
#
loop_
_entity_poly.entity_id
_entity_poly.type
_entity_poly.pdbx_seq_one_letter_code
_entity_poly.pdbx_strand_id
1 'polypeptide(L)'
;MSTHISSSSTPPATLGDIYLADVTQRLQKDKSLADRAMAQIDDATFFAQLDEEANSIAVLVKHIAGNMRSRWQDFLTTDGEKPDRDRDSEFIIT
;
A
#
# COMPACT_ATOMS: atom_id res chain seq x y z
N MET A 1 -14.16 -55.08 13.83
CA MET A 1 -13.43 -53.82 14.08
C MET A 1 -13.52 -52.98 12.82
N SER A 2 -14.50 -52.08 12.74
CA SER A 2 -14.62 -51.12 11.63
C SER A 2 -13.96 -49.81 12.05
N THR A 3 -12.82 -49.52 11.44
CA THR A 3 -12.09 -48.26 11.63
C THR A 3 -12.79 -47.18 10.82
N HIS A 4 -13.51 -46.27 11.51
CA HIS A 4 -13.98 -45.03 10.90
C HIS A 4 -12.78 -44.07 10.76
N ILE A 5 -12.32 -43.85 9.54
CA ILE A 5 -11.39 -42.76 9.22
C ILE A 5 -12.25 -41.52 9.00
N SER A 6 -12.27 -40.63 9.99
CA SER A 6 -12.92 -39.33 9.87
C SER A 6 -11.97 -38.39 9.11
N SER A 7 -12.13 -38.29 7.79
CA SER A 7 -11.40 -37.32 6.98
C SER A 7 -12.05 -35.94 7.11
N SER A 8 -11.51 -35.07 7.95
CA SER A 8 -11.87 -33.65 7.95
C SER A 8 -11.10 -32.96 6.81
N SER A 9 -11.75 -32.73 5.66
CA SER A 9 -11.20 -31.89 4.60
C SER A 9 -11.50 -30.42 4.90
N THR A 10 -10.47 -29.58 4.99
CA THR A 10 -10.65 -28.13 5.02
C THR A 10 -11.39 -27.67 3.75
N PRO A 11 -12.44 -26.84 3.86
CA PRO A 11 -13.12 -26.32 2.68
C PRO A 11 -12.16 -25.49 1.82
N PRO A 12 -12.34 -25.50 0.48
CA PRO A 12 -11.49 -24.72 -0.42
C PRO A 12 -11.65 -23.22 -0.16
N ALA A 13 -10.60 -22.46 -0.47
CA ALA A 13 -10.59 -21.00 -0.36
C ALA A 13 -11.73 -20.39 -1.19
N THR A 14 -12.38 -19.36 -0.65
CA THR A 14 -13.42 -18.61 -1.37
C THR A 14 -12.78 -17.70 -2.42
N LEU A 15 -13.60 -17.16 -3.33
CA LEU A 15 -13.14 -16.14 -4.27
C LEU A 15 -12.58 -14.90 -3.54
N GLY A 16 -13.20 -14.53 -2.41
CA GLY A 16 -12.75 -13.42 -1.57
C GLY A 16 -11.35 -13.67 -0.99
N ASP A 17 -11.11 -14.89 -0.50
CA ASP A 17 -9.78 -15.28 0.03
C ASP A 17 -8.70 -15.23 -1.05
N ILE A 18 -9.02 -15.72 -2.25
CA ILE A 18 -8.10 -15.72 -3.40
C ILE A 18 -7.79 -14.28 -3.83
N TYR A 19 -8.82 -13.44 -3.94
CA TYR A 19 -8.65 -12.04 -4.32
C TYR A 19 -7.82 -11.26 -3.30
N LEU A 20 -8.10 -11.44 -2.00
CA LEU A 20 -7.35 -10.78 -0.93
C LEU A 20 -5.87 -11.19 -0.94
N ALA A 21 -5.59 -12.47 -1.14
CA ALA A 21 -4.21 -12.97 -1.26
C ALA A 21 -3.48 -12.37 -2.47
N ASP A 22 -4.15 -12.28 -3.62
CA ASP A 22 -3.61 -11.73 -4.86
C ASP A 22 -3.31 -10.22 -4.74
N VAL A 23 -4.27 -9.43 -4.22
CA VAL A 23 -4.09 -7.98 -4.01
C VAL A 23 -2.97 -7.71 -3.01
N THR A 24 -2.91 -8.47 -1.91
CA THR A 24 -1.83 -8.33 -0.92
C THR A 24 -0.46 -8.59 -1.54
N GLN A 25 -0.33 -9.66 -2.33
CA GLN A 25 0.92 -9.99 -3.01
C GLN A 25 1.33 -8.88 -4.00
N ARG A 26 0.38 -8.29 -4.72
CA ARG A 26 0.65 -7.23 -5.70
C ARG A 26 1.12 -5.94 -5.04
N LEU A 27 0.43 -5.50 -3.98
CA LEU A 27 0.84 -4.33 -3.21
C LEU A 27 2.24 -4.50 -2.61
N GLN A 28 2.60 -5.70 -2.14
CA GLN A 28 3.95 -6.01 -1.68
C GLN A 28 4.99 -5.95 -2.81
N LYS A 29 4.65 -6.48 -3.99
CA LYS A 29 5.53 -6.41 -5.18
C LYS A 29 5.75 -4.97 -5.63
N ASP A 30 4.71 -4.16 -5.68
CA ASP A 30 4.78 -2.75 -6.07
C ASP A 30 5.63 -1.95 -5.08
N LYS A 31 5.43 -2.17 -3.77
CA LYS A 31 6.28 -1.57 -2.74
C LYS A 31 7.75 -1.98 -2.93
N SER A 32 8.02 -3.26 -3.14
CA SER A 32 9.38 -3.76 -3.35
C SER A 32 10.03 -3.17 -4.60
N LEU A 33 9.25 -2.96 -5.68
CA LEU A 33 9.73 -2.29 -6.88
C LEU A 33 10.08 -0.82 -6.60
N ALA A 34 9.20 -0.09 -5.91
CA ALA A 34 9.44 1.30 -5.52
C ALA A 34 10.67 1.43 -4.62
N ASP A 35 10.81 0.58 -3.60
CA ASP A 35 11.98 0.56 -2.71
C ASP A 35 13.28 0.35 -3.50
N ARG A 36 13.30 -0.61 -4.44
CA ARG A 36 14.47 -0.85 -5.31
C ARG A 36 14.74 0.29 -6.29
N ALA A 37 13.71 0.96 -6.78
CA ALA A 37 13.87 2.12 -7.66
C ALA A 37 14.52 3.28 -6.89
N MET A 38 14.02 3.58 -5.69
CA MET A 38 14.56 4.64 -4.83
C MET A 38 15.97 4.32 -4.31
N ALA A 39 16.31 3.05 -4.11
CA ALA A 39 17.66 2.65 -3.70
C ALA A 39 18.75 2.92 -4.77
N GLN A 40 18.38 3.26 -6.00
CA GLN A 40 19.33 3.55 -7.09
C GLN A 40 19.72 5.03 -7.18
N ILE A 41 19.11 5.90 -6.38
CA ILE A 41 19.31 7.35 -6.44
C ILE A 41 19.80 7.90 -5.10
N ASP A 42 20.45 9.06 -5.14
CA ASP A 42 20.88 9.78 -3.96
C ASP A 42 19.80 10.75 -3.45
N ASP A 43 20.03 11.32 -2.27
CA ASP A 43 19.11 12.27 -1.64
C ASP A 43 18.87 13.49 -2.54
N ALA A 44 19.91 14.01 -3.19
CA ALA A 44 19.77 15.15 -4.09
C ALA A 44 18.76 14.87 -5.21
N THR A 45 18.82 13.69 -5.82
CA THR A 45 17.86 13.25 -6.83
C THR A 45 16.48 12.96 -6.23
N PHE A 46 16.42 12.38 -5.04
CA PHE A 46 15.16 12.06 -4.35
C PHE A 46 14.33 13.32 -4.04
N PHE A 47 15.00 14.41 -3.67
CA PHE A 47 14.39 15.70 -3.36
C PHE A 47 14.31 16.65 -4.56
N ALA A 48 14.91 16.32 -5.70
CA ALA A 48 14.94 17.18 -6.88
C ALA A 48 13.54 17.41 -7.47
N GLN A 49 13.27 18.65 -7.84
CA GLN A 49 12.14 19.06 -8.67
C GLN A 49 12.65 19.35 -10.08
N LEU A 50 12.13 18.66 -11.09
CA LEU A 50 12.63 18.74 -12.46
C LEU A 50 12.12 19.98 -13.22
N ASP A 51 10.94 20.47 -12.86
CA ASP A 51 10.31 21.67 -13.38
C ASP A 51 9.29 22.23 -12.37
N GLU A 52 8.83 23.46 -12.57
CA GLU A 52 7.95 24.18 -11.64
C GLU A 52 6.59 23.49 -11.38
N GLU A 53 6.13 22.63 -12.29
CA GLU A 53 4.86 21.90 -12.19
C GLU A 53 5.05 20.45 -11.70
N ALA A 54 6.29 19.95 -11.67
CA ALA A 54 6.62 18.61 -11.21
C ALA A 54 6.73 18.49 -9.69
N ASN A 55 6.27 17.36 -9.16
CA ASN A 55 6.57 16.93 -7.81
C ASN A 55 7.91 16.17 -7.77
N SER A 56 8.67 16.35 -6.69
CA SER A 56 9.81 15.48 -6.40
C SER A 56 9.36 14.08 -6.01
N ILE A 57 10.27 13.10 -6.09
CA ILE A 57 9.99 11.72 -5.64
C ILE A 57 9.60 11.73 -4.15
N ALA A 58 10.27 12.55 -3.33
CA ALA A 58 9.94 12.75 -1.92
C ALA A 58 8.48 13.16 -1.68
N VAL A 59 7.98 14.15 -2.43
CA VAL A 59 6.58 14.61 -2.34
C VAL A 59 5.62 13.48 -2.72
N LEU A 60 5.90 12.77 -3.82
CA LEU A 60 5.05 11.67 -4.28
C LEU A 60 4.96 10.55 -3.23
N VAL A 61 6.09 10.17 -2.62
CA VAL A 61 6.13 9.14 -1.58
C VAL A 61 5.35 9.59 -0.34
N LYS A 62 5.53 10.84 0.10
CA LYS A 62 4.80 11.42 1.24
C LYS A 62 3.29 11.41 0.99
N HIS A 63 2.86 11.83 -0.20
CA HIS A 63 1.45 11.85 -0.59
C HIS A 63 0.84 10.45 -0.67
N ILE A 64 1.52 9.50 -1.30
CA ILE A 64 1.05 8.12 -1.40
C ILE A 64 0.93 7.49 0.00
N ALA A 65 1.90 7.72 0.89
CA ALA A 65 1.84 7.21 2.26
C ALA A 65 0.64 7.80 3.05
N GLY A 66 0.39 9.10 2.94
CA GLY A 66 -0.75 9.76 3.57
C GLY A 66 -2.09 9.23 3.04
N ASN A 67 -2.21 9.08 1.72
CA ASN A 67 -3.39 8.47 1.08
C ASN A 67 -3.62 7.02 1.57
N MET A 68 -2.58 6.19 1.57
CA MET A 68 -2.68 4.79 2.00
C MET A 68 -3.14 4.70 3.46
N ARG A 69 -2.58 5.52 4.35
CA ARG A 69 -3.02 5.59 5.75
C ARG A 69 -4.49 6.01 5.86
N SER A 70 -4.87 7.09 5.18
CA SER A 70 -6.22 7.64 5.29
C SER A 70 -7.31 6.70 4.76
N ARG A 71 -7.05 6.02 3.63
CA ARG A 71 -8.07 5.21 2.95
C ARG A 71 -8.13 3.76 3.42
N TRP A 72 -7.01 3.22 3.93
CA TRP A 72 -6.95 1.84 4.39
C TRP A 72 -7.03 1.66 5.91
N GLN A 73 -7.00 2.74 6.69
CA GLN A 73 -7.35 2.68 8.11
C GLN A 73 -8.87 2.56 8.27
N ASP A 74 -9.33 1.57 9.03
CA ASP A 74 -10.74 1.34 9.33
C ASP A 74 -11.63 1.28 8.07
N PHE A 75 -11.09 0.72 6.98
CA PHE A 75 -11.67 0.82 5.63
C PHE A 75 -13.07 0.17 5.49
N LEU A 76 -13.39 -0.81 6.35
CA LEU A 76 -14.69 -1.48 6.36
C LEU A 76 -15.74 -0.75 7.19
N THR A 77 -15.32 0.19 8.05
CA THR A 77 -16.19 0.84 9.03
C THR A 77 -16.28 2.34 8.82
N THR A 78 -15.31 2.94 8.12
CA THR A 78 -15.27 4.36 7.82
C THR A 78 -14.81 4.59 6.38
N ASP A 79 -15.56 5.42 5.66
CA ASP A 79 -15.24 5.83 4.28
C ASP A 79 -14.65 7.25 4.27
N GLY A 80 -13.98 7.62 3.18
CA GLY A 80 -13.48 8.98 2.94
C GLY A 80 -12.13 9.32 3.57
N GLU A 81 -11.73 10.57 3.40
CA GLU A 81 -10.53 11.12 4.04
C GLU A 81 -10.72 11.22 5.55
N LYS A 82 -9.70 10.83 6.32
CA LYS A 82 -9.78 10.89 7.78
C LYS A 82 -9.73 12.35 8.25
N PRO A 83 -10.47 12.73 9.30
CA PRO A 83 -10.51 14.12 9.77
C PRO A 83 -9.16 14.67 10.21
N ASP A 84 -8.22 13.80 10.59
CA ASP A 84 -6.86 14.15 10.98
C ASP A 84 -5.86 14.18 9.80
N ARG A 85 -6.33 13.97 8.56
CA ARG A 85 -5.48 14.08 7.38
C ARG A 85 -5.35 15.53 6.93
N ASP A 86 -4.13 16.04 6.96
CA ASP A 86 -3.74 17.30 6.30
C ASP A 86 -3.12 16.99 4.94
N ARG A 87 -3.96 16.89 3.90
CA ARG A 87 -3.53 16.57 2.54
C ARG A 87 -2.54 17.58 1.98
N ASP A 88 -2.76 18.87 2.23
CA ASP A 88 -1.94 19.92 1.61
C ASP A 88 -0.52 19.92 2.19
N SER A 89 -0.37 19.56 3.47
CA SER A 89 0.95 19.35 4.08
C SER A 89 1.77 18.24 3.41
N GLU A 90 1.14 17.28 2.73
CA GLU A 90 1.83 16.17 2.04
C GLU A 90 2.66 16.68 0.84
N PHE A 91 2.41 17.88 0.34
CA PHE A 91 3.13 18.51 -0.77
C PHE A 91 4.27 19.44 -0.31
N ILE A 92 4.51 19.54 1.00
CA ILE A 92 5.58 20.35 1.58
C ILE A 92 6.68 19.43 2.12
N ILE A 93 7.90 19.62 1.63
CA ILE A 93 9.12 18.99 2.17
C ILE A 93 9.87 20.06 2.97
N THR A 94 9.90 19.91 4.29
CA THR A 94 10.65 20.73 5.25
C THR A 94 11.54 19.83 6.09
#